data_AF-A0A6J1B9L3-F1
#
_entry.id   AF-A0A6J1B9L3-F1
#
_cell.length_a   1.000
_cell.length_b   1.000
_cell.length_c   1.000
_cell.angle_alpha   90.00
_cell.angle_beta   90.00
_cell.angle_gamma   90.00
#
_symmetry.space_group_name_H-M   'P 1'
#
loop_
_entity.id
_entity.type
_entity.pdbx_description
1 polymer ?
#
loop_
_entity_poly.entity_id
_entity_poly.type
_entity_poly.pdbx_seq_one_letter_code
_entity_poly.pdbx_strand_id
1 'polypeptide(L)'
;MERICCALGASSIRSLTLASFRLEDIAQQWITSYMWCRPSNASPLGWKEFDKAFMDRFMPCSVRATKAKEFEGLKQTLGMTISKVVAPQRCDSYSDVIDCARLIEGHSMEARALRESTRKTKTERQTSQRNEWIGCMIVMPMSIATTNMSNLSFLEKFPLSSMDIGAHVIREC
;
A
#
# COMPACT_ATOMS: atom_id res chain seq x y z
N MET A 1 22.73 5.47 2.79
CA MET A 1 23.88 6.37 2.49
C MET A 1 25.16 5.92 3.16
N GLU A 2 25.13 5.46 4.42
CA GLU A 2 26.32 5.03 5.17
C GLU A 2 27.24 4.05 4.41
N ARG A 3 26.71 2.96 3.84
CA ARG A 3 27.51 2.00 3.07
C ARG A 3 28.16 2.60 1.81
N ILE A 4 27.49 3.52 1.15
CA ILE A 4 28.01 4.23 -0.04
C ILE A 4 29.13 5.18 0.40
N CYS A 5 28.92 5.95 1.47
CA CYS A 5 29.93 6.85 2.01
C CYS A 5 31.17 6.08 2.49
N CYS A 6 31.00 4.93 3.14
CA CYS A 6 32.09 4.06 3.54
C CYS A 6 32.87 3.52 2.33
N ALA A 7 32.18 3.06 1.28
CA ALA A 7 32.83 2.58 0.06
C ALA A 7 33.61 3.69 -0.66
N LEU A 8 33.15 4.95 -0.57
CA LEU A 8 33.81 6.12 -1.14
C LEU A 8 34.93 6.69 -0.24
N GLY A 9 35.16 6.15 0.96
CA GLY A 9 36.08 6.73 1.94
C GLY A 9 35.70 8.17 2.34
N ALA A 10 34.41 8.51 2.29
CA ALA A 10 33.95 9.87 2.50
C ALA A 10 34.08 10.30 3.98
N SER A 11 34.60 11.51 4.22
CA SER A 11 34.59 12.10 5.55
C SER A 11 33.15 12.34 6.04
N SER A 12 32.97 12.53 7.35
CA SER A 12 31.65 12.83 7.95
C SER A 12 30.96 14.02 7.28
N ILE A 13 31.72 15.07 6.97
CA ILE A 13 31.20 16.29 6.32
C ILE A 13 30.71 15.96 4.91
N ARG A 14 31.52 15.24 4.11
CA ARG A 14 31.14 14.87 2.73
C ARG A 14 29.94 13.93 2.69
N SER A 15 29.86 13.02 3.66
CA SER A 15 28.70 12.12 3.84
C SER A 15 27.42 12.91 4.11
N LEU A 16 27.52 13.97 4.91
CA LEU A 16 26.41 14.84 5.24
C LEU A 16 25.96 15.66 4.03
N THR A 17 26.90 16.22 3.26
CA THR A 17 26.60 16.91 1.99
C THR A 17 25.88 15.99 1.00
N LEU A 18 26.34 14.73 0.88
CA LEU A 18 25.69 13.75 0.02
C LEU A 18 24.28 13.39 0.50
N ALA A 19 24.08 13.29 1.81
CA ALA A 19 22.76 13.04 2.37
C ALA A 19 21.82 14.24 2.20
N SER A 20 22.29 15.49 2.36
CA SER A 20 21.45 16.67 2.18
C SER A 20 20.91 16.81 0.76
N PHE A 21 21.65 16.36 -0.26
CA PHE A 21 21.15 16.31 -1.65
C PHE A 21 20.03 15.29 -1.88
N ARG A 22 19.84 14.34 -0.97
CA ARG A 22 18.79 13.32 -1.04
C ARG A 22 17.56 13.69 -0.22
N LEU A 23 17.66 14.72 0.62
CA LEU A 23 16.54 15.21 1.40
C LEU A 23 15.73 16.17 0.53
N GLU A 24 14.42 16.02 0.58
CA GLU A 24 13.46 16.86 -0.15
C GLU A 24 12.50 17.53 0.85
N ASP A 25 11.84 18.59 0.39
CA ASP A 25 10.78 19.30 1.11
C ASP A 25 11.15 19.68 2.57
N ILE A 26 10.35 19.18 3.52
CA ILE A 26 10.44 19.46 4.95
C ILE A 26 11.78 19.00 5.52
N ALA A 27 12.34 17.90 5.02
CA ALA A 27 13.62 17.38 5.48
C ALA A 27 14.79 18.27 5.04
N GLN A 28 14.71 18.81 3.81
CA GLN A 28 15.71 19.75 3.29
C GLN A 28 15.66 21.11 4.03
N GLN A 29 14.45 21.61 4.29
CA GLN A 29 14.27 22.84 5.06
C GLN A 29 14.77 22.67 6.50
N TRP A 30 14.48 21.52 7.11
CA TRP A 30 14.94 21.20 8.45
C TRP A 30 16.46 21.17 8.56
N ILE A 31 17.18 20.48 7.66
CA ILE A 31 18.65 20.40 7.77
C ILE A 31 19.31 21.76 7.57
N THR A 32 18.77 22.59 6.67
CA THR A 32 19.26 23.96 6.44
C THR A 32 19.08 24.81 7.70
N SER A 33 17.89 24.77 8.31
CA SER A 33 17.62 25.49 9.56
C SER A 33 18.45 24.94 10.73
N TYR A 34 18.58 23.63 10.84
CA TYR A 34 19.35 22.96 11.89
C TYR A 34 20.83 23.32 11.83
N MET A 35 21.41 23.43 10.64
CA MET A 35 22.79 23.90 10.46
C MET A 35 22.93 25.41 10.74
N TRP A 36 21.95 26.22 10.36
CA TRP A 36 21.98 27.67 10.57
C TRP A 36 21.92 28.06 12.06
N CYS A 37 21.14 27.31 12.85
CA CYS A 37 21.00 27.54 14.28
C CYS A 37 22.18 27.03 15.13
N ARG A 38 23.20 26.41 14.52
CA ARG A 38 24.37 25.91 15.23
C ARG A 38 25.26 27.08 15.66
N PRO A 39 25.70 27.14 16.94
CA PRO A 39 26.58 28.22 17.39
C PRO A 39 27.94 28.15 16.69
N SER A 40 28.51 29.31 16.37
CA SER A 40 29.73 29.46 15.55
C SER A 40 30.99 28.79 16.14
N ASN A 41 30.96 28.41 17.42
CA ASN A 41 32.04 27.75 18.14
C ASN A 41 31.88 26.22 18.24
N ALA A 42 30.77 25.66 17.74
CA ALA A 42 30.56 24.22 17.74
C ALA A 42 31.45 23.53 16.69
N SER A 43 31.88 22.30 17.00
CA SER A 43 32.50 21.39 16.03
C SER A 43 31.64 21.29 14.76
N PRO A 44 32.20 20.99 13.58
CA PRO A 44 31.38 20.66 12.41
C PRO A 44 30.38 19.53 12.72
N LEU A 45 29.19 19.61 12.13
CA LEU A 45 28.14 18.60 12.29
C LEU A 45 28.65 17.25 11.77
N GLY A 46 28.83 16.29 12.68
CA GLY A 46 29.26 14.94 12.35
C GLY A 46 28.10 14.08 11.85
N TRP A 47 28.43 13.01 11.12
CA TRP A 47 27.42 12.06 10.62
C TRP A 47 26.57 11.45 11.74
N LYS A 48 27.20 11.01 12.85
CA LYS A 48 26.49 10.41 13.99
C LYS A 48 25.50 11.36 14.65
N GLU A 49 25.87 12.64 14.73
CA GLU A 49 25.01 13.66 15.34
C GLU A 49 23.82 13.97 14.43
N PHE A 50 24.07 14.11 13.12
CA PHE A 50 23.03 14.25 12.12
C PHE A 50 22.07 13.06 12.11
N ASP A 51 22.59 11.83 12.07
CA ASP A 51 21.79 10.60 12.02
C ASP A 51 20.87 10.51 13.23
N LYS A 52 21.40 10.78 14.43
CA LYS A 52 20.61 10.85 15.65
C LYS A 52 19.52 11.93 15.57
N ALA A 53 19.89 13.17 15.24
CA ALA A 53 18.94 14.29 15.19
C ALA A 53 17.84 14.07 14.13
N PHE A 54 18.20 13.49 12.97
CA PHE A 54 17.27 13.13 11.91
C PHE A 54 16.29 12.05 12.38
N MET A 55 16.82 10.97 12.97
CA MET A 55 16.00 9.87 13.48
C MET A 55 15.06 10.35 14.60
N ASP A 56 15.53 11.17 15.53
CA ASP A 56 14.71 11.71 16.61
C ASP A 56 13.58 12.61 16.09
N ARG A 57 13.80 13.32 14.97
CA ARG A 57 12.80 14.22 14.37
C ARG A 57 11.77 13.49 13.50
N PHE A 58 12.22 12.63 12.58
CA PHE A 58 11.37 12.05 11.53
C PHE A 58 10.92 10.62 11.82
N MET A 59 11.66 9.88 12.63
CA MET A 59 11.27 8.54 13.08
C MET A 59 11.56 8.35 14.58
N PRO A 60 10.85 9.07 15.47
CA PRO A 60 11.05 8.92 16.91
C PRO A 60 10.93 7.46 17.37
N CYS A 61 11.53 7.12 18.52
CA CYS A 61 11.50 5.77 19.09
C CYS A 61 10.08 5.16 19.16
N SER A 62 9.07 5.97 19.52
CA SER A 62 7.67 5.55 19.58
C SER A 62 7.12 5.14 18.22
N VAL A 63 7.38 5.94 17.17
CA VAL A 63 6.97 5.62 15.79
C VAL A 63 7.64 4.33 15.34
N ARG A 64 8.94 4.17 15.58
CA ARG A 64 9.67 2.93 15.23
C ARG A 64 9.09 1.72 15.96
N ALA A 65 8.79 1.84 17.25
CA ALA A 65 8.19 0.77 18.03
C ALA A 65 6.78 0.40 17.54
N THR A 66 5.95 1.39 17.19
CA THR A 66 4.63 1.15 16.60
C THR A 66 4.74 0.45 15.25
N LYS A 67 5.64 0.89 14.38
CA LYS A 67 5.87 0.24 13.07
C LYS A 67 6.42 -1.18 13.22
N ALA A 68 7.28 -1.43 14.20
CA ALA A 68 7.74 -2.78 14.51
C ALA A 68 6.57 -3.69 14.92
N LYS A 69 5.66 -3.21 15.79
CA LYS A 69 4.46 -3.96 16.18
C LYS A 69 3.49 -4.19 15.02
N GLU A 70 3.27 -3.17 14.18
CA GLU A 70 2.46 -3.32 12.96
C GLU A 70 3.05 -4.41 12.06
N PHE A 71 4.37 -4.43 11.90
CA PHE A 71 5.08 -5.42 11.11
C PHE A 71 4.96 -6.84 11.68
N GLU A 72 5.12 -7.01 13.00
CA GLU A 72 4.90 -8.29 13.69
C GLU A 72 3.46 -8.81 13.52
N GLY A 73 2.49 -7.90 13.42
CA GLY A 73 1.09 -8.22 13.18
C GLY A 73 0.77 -8.65 11.75
N LEU A 74 1.69 -8.43 10.78
CA LEU A 74 1.46 -8.82 9.40
C LEU A 74 1.48 -10.35 9.26
N LYS A 75 0.31 -10.91 8.90
CA LYS A 75 0.19 -12.31 8.54
C LYS A 75 0.16 -12.46 7.03
N GLN A 76 1.02 -13.34 6.51
CA GLN A 76 0.95 -13.73 5.12
C GLN A 76 -0.40 -14.40 4.85
N THR A 77 -1.25 -13.74 4.05
CA THR A 77 -2.58 -14.25 3.74
C THR A 77 -2.51 -15.20 2.54
N LEU A 78 -3.38 -16.20 2.48
CA LEU A 78 -3.48 -17.15 1.37
C LEU A 78 -3.76 -16.38 0.06
N GLY A 79 -2.78 -16.36 -0.85
CA GLY A 79 -2.78 -15.52 -2.06
C GLY A 79 -1.72 -14.42 -2.09
N MET A 80 -1.04 -14.15 -0.97
CA MET A 80 0.31 -13.57 -0.98
C MET A 80 1.29 -14.69 -1.37
N THR A 81 1.38 -14.97 -2.67
CA THR A 81 2.47 -15.82 -3.16
C THR A 81 3.75 -15.10 -2.81
N ILE A 82 4.55 -15.65 -1.89
CA ILE A 82 6.00 -15.39 -1.88
C ILE A 82 6.51 -16.06 -3.14
N SER A 83 6.24 -15.49 -4.32
CA SER A 83 6.94 -15.90 -5.52
C SER A 83 8.36 -15.35 -5.37
N LYS A 84 9.22 -16.19 -4.75
CA LYS A 84 10.68 -16.19 -4.88
C LYS A 84 11.49 -15.08 -4.18
N VAL A 85 11.06 -14.53 -3.05
CA VAL A 85 11.90 -13.53 -2.35
C VAL A 85 13.05 -14.14 -1.54
N VAL A 86 13.07 -15.45 -1.27
CA VAL A 86 14.24 -16.11 -0.66
C VAL A 86 14.41 -17.53 -1.22
N ALA A 87 14.58 -17.66 -2.52
CA ALA A 87 15.41 -18.74 -3.03
C ALA A 87 16.64 -18.04 -3.62
N PRO A 88 17.86 -18.30 -3.13
CA PRO A 88 19.05 -17.83 -3.81
C PRO A 88 19.14 -18.58 -5.14
N GLN A 89 18.47 -18.08 -6.17
CA GLN A 89 18.94 -18.34 -7.53
C GLN A 89 20.29 -17.64 -7.56
N ARG A 90 21.36 -18.45 -7.55
CA ARG A 90 22.70 -17.95 -7.86
C ARG A 90 22.61 -17.27 -9.21
N CYS A 91 22.59 -15.95 -9.19
CA CYS A 91 22.75 -15.16 -10.38
C CYS A 91 24.27 -15.02 -10.53
N ASP A 92 24.88 -16.02 -11.14
CA ASP A 92 26.33 -16.06 -11.34
C ASP A 92 26.72 -15.15 -12.54
N SER A 93 25.73 -14.66 -13.30
CA SER A 93 25.86 -13.71 -14.40
C SER A 93 24.79 -12.62 -14.38
N TYR A 94 25.10 -11.48 -15.00
CA TYR A 94 24.14 -10.38 -15.25
C TYR A 94 22.92 -10.85 -16.05
N SER A 95 23.11 -11.81 -16.98
CA SER A 95 21.99 -12.37 -17.76
C SER A 95 20.97 -13.06 -16.85
N ASP A 96 21.43 -13.80 -15.85
CA ASP A 96 20.56 -14.53 -14.91
C ASP A 96 19.67 -13.57 -14.11
N VAL A 97 20.21 -12.40 -13.75
CA VAL A 97 19.47 -11.34 -13.06
C VAL A 97 18.36 -10.78 -13.95
N ILE A 98 18.66 -10.50 -15.21
CA ILE A 98 17.70 -9.95 -16.17
C ILE A 98 16.59 -10.97 -16.47
N ASP A 99 16.93 -12.23 -16.61
CA ASP A 99 15.94 -13.28 -16.85
C ASP A 99 15.05 -13.50 -15.63
N CYS A 100 15.61 -13.41 -14.41
CA CYS A 100 14.82 -13.39 -13.18
C CYS A 100 13.85 -12.19 -13.14
N ALA A 101 14.31 -10.99 -13.50
CA ALA A 101 13.48 -9.78 -13.51
C ALA A 101 12.30 -9.93 -14.49
N ARG A 102 12.57 -10.38 -15.73
CA ARG A 102 11.53 -10.64 -16.74
C ARG A 102 10.51 -11.67 -16.28
N LEU A 103 10.97 -12.73 -15.60
CA LEU A 103 10.08 -13.77 -15.07
C LEU A 103 9.15 -13.24 -13.97
N ILE A 104 9.67 -12.37 -13.10
CA ILE A 104 8.87 -11.71 -12.05
C ILE A 104 7.83 -10.78 -12.68
N GLU A 105 8.22 -10.00 -13.68
CA GLU A 105 7.31 -9.13 -14.43
C GLU A 105 6.21 -9.94 -15.13
N GLY A 106 6.58 -11.07 -15.77
CA GLY A 106 5.64 -12.00 -16.40
C GLY A 106 4.57 -12.51 -15.45
N HIS A 107 4.99 -13.09 -14.31
CA HIS A 107 4.05 -13.58 -13.30
C HIS A 107 3.19 -12.47 -12.68
N SER A 108 3.72 -11.25 -12.54
CA SER A 108 2.96 -10.08 -12.09
C SER A 108 1.86 -9.69 -13.08
N MET A 109 2.14 -9.78 -14.39
CA MET A 109 1.14 -9.53 -15.44
C MET A 109 0.06 -10.60 -15.47
N GLU A 110 0.43 -11.88 -15.37
CA GLU A 110 -0.50 -13.01 -15.29
C GLU A 110 -1.44 -12.90 -14.09
N ALA A 111 -0.89 -12.58 -12.90
CA ALA A 111 -1.68 -12.38 -11.69
C ALA A 111 -2.67 -11.20 -11.83
N ARG A 112 -2.26 -10.11 -12.51
CA ARG A 112 -3.15 -8.98 -12.82
C ARG A 112 -4.24 -9.37 -13.81
N ALA A 113 -3.91 -10.11 -14.87
CA ALA A 113 -4.86 -10.57 -15.87
C ALA A 113 -5.92 -11.51 -15.24
N LEU A 114 -5.51 -12.41 -14.35
CA LEU A 114 -6.40 -13.31 -13.63
C LEU A 114 -7.35 -12.57 -12.67
N ARG A 115 -6.85 -11.55 -11.96
CA ARG A 115 -7.68 -10.70 -11.10
C ARG A 115 -8.70 -9.90 -11.91
N GLU A 116 -8.30 -9.43 -13.08
CA GLU A 116 -9.19 -8.68 -13.94
C GLU A 116 -10.27 -9.57 -14.58
N SER A 117 -9.92 -10.80 -15.02
CA SER A 117 -10.90 -11.74 -15.57
C SER A 117 -11.91 -12.22 -14.52
N THR A 118 -11.47 -12.44 -13.28
CA THR A 118 -12.36 -12.78 -12.16
C THR A 118 -13.26 -11.61 -11.74
N ARG A 119 -12.77 -10.37 -11.82
CA ARG A 119 -13.61 -9.17 -11.59
C ARG A 119 -14.68 -9.03 -12.67
N LYS A 120 -14.31 -9.14 -13.95
CA LYS A 120 -15.23 -9.05 -15.09
C LYS A 120 -16.34 -10.09 -15.03
N THR A 121 -15.98 -11.36 -14.80
CA THR A 121 -16.97 -12.45 -14.67
C THR A 121 -17.92 -12.26 -13.48
N LYS A 122 -17.47 -11.68 -12.37
CA LYS A 122 -18.34 -11.33 -11.23
C LYS A 122 -19.31 -10.20 -11.59
N THR A 123 -18.84 -9.16 -12.25
CA THR A 123 -19.68 -8.03 -12.71
C THR A 123 -20.69 -8.46 -13.77
N GLU A 124 -20.31 -9.33 -14.70
CA GLU A 124 -21.18 -9.91 -15.71
C GLU A 124 -22.28 -10.78 -15.09
N ARG A 125 -21.94 -11.62 -14.10
CA ARG A 125 -22.95 -12.42 -13.36
C ARG A 125 -23.93 -11.54 -12.59
N GLN A 126 -23.44 -10.49 -11.92
CA GLN A 126 -24.30 -9.55 -11.17
C GLN A 126 -25.20 -8.71 -12.09
N THR A 127 -24.71 -8.31 -13.26
CA THR A 127 -25.50 -7.56 -14.25
C THR A 127 -26.56 -8.45 -14.90
N SER A 128 -26.20 -9.68 -15.27
CA SER A 128 -27.18 -10.66 -15.80
C SER A 128 -28.29 -10.95 -14.80
N GLN A 129 -27.95 -11.15 -13.51
CA GLN A 129 -28.96 -11.32 -12.46
C GLN A 129 -29.85 -10.09 -12.32
N ARG A 130 -29.30 -8.86 -12.28
CA ARG A 130 -30.14 -7.65 -12.22
C ARG A 130 -31.10 -7.52 -13.40
N ASN A 131 -30.65 -7.86 -14.61
CA ASN A 131 -31.46 -7.77 -15.81
C ASN A 131 -32.60 -8.79 -15.81
N GLU A 132 -32.37 -9.98 -15.28
CA GLU A 132 -33.40 -11.02 -15.08
C GLU A 132 -34.44 -10.58 -14.04
N TRP A 133 -34.02 -9.95 -12.94
CA TRP A 133 -34.93 -9.42 -11.91
C TRP A 133 -35.81 -8.27 -12.44
N ILE A 134 -35.24 -7.36 -13.23
CA ILE A 134 -35.98 -6.26 -13.86
C ILE A 134 -37.00 -6.82 -14.85
N GLY A 135 -36.64 -7.84 -15.63
CA GLY A 135 -37.56 -8.53 -16.54
C GLY A 135 -38.77 -9.13 -15.81
N CYS A 136 -38.54 -9.86 -14.71
CA CYS A 136 -39.62 -10.43 -13.91
C CYS A 136 -40.57 -9.37 -13.34
N MET A 137 -40.07 -8.19 -12.93
CA MET A 137 -40.88 -7.09 -12.42
C MET A 137 -41.80 -6.47 -13.49
N ILE A 138 -41.32 -6.36 -14.73
CA ILE A 138 -42.07 -5.72 -15.83
C ILE A 138 -43.21 -6.61 -16.34
N VAL A 139 -43.07 -7.94 -16.23
CA VAL A 139 -44.06 -8.92 -16.72
C VAL A 139 -45.07 -9.31 -15.62
N MET A 140 -44.99 -8.74 -14.40
CA MET A 140 -45.99 -9.00 -13.36
C MET A 140 -47.34 -8.35 -13.72
N PRO A 141 -48.45 -9.12 -13.74
CA PRO A 141 -49.77 -8.55 -13.99
C PRO A 141 -50.18 -7.61 -12.85
N MET A 142 -50.69 -6.43 -13.23
CA MET A 142 -51.02 -5.30 -12.35
C MET A 142 -52.05 -5.62 -11.24
N SER A 143 -52.70 -6.79 -11.29
CA SER A 143 -53.67 -7.26 -10.30
C SER A 143 -53.08 -7.73 -8.96
N ILE A 144 -51.76 -7.82 -8.80
CA ILE A 144 -51.13 -8.21 -7.52
C ILE A 144 -50.71 -6.99 -6.67
N ALA A 145 -50.60 -5.80 -7.26
CA ALA A 145 -50.00 -4.63 -6.57
C ALA A 145 -50.87 -4.00 -5.47
N THR A 146 -52.18 -4.30 -5.39
CA THR A 146 -53.08 -3.67 -4.40
C THR A 146 -53.59 -4.59 -3.32
N THR A 147 -53.13 -5.85 -3.24
CA THR A 147 -53.68 -6.82 -2.30
C THR A 147 -52.58 -7.62 -1.63
N ASN A 148 -51.81 -6.97 -0.75
CA ASN A 148 -51.27 -7.51 0.52
C ASN A 148 -50.06 -6.69 0.98
N MET A 149 -50.31 -5.57 1.67
CA MET A 149 -49.34 -5.01 2.63
C MET A 149 -49.46 -5.65 4.03
N SER A 150 -50.24 -6.74 4.15
CA SER A 150 -50.50 -7.42 5.44
C SER A 150 -49.88 -8.81 5.56
N ASN A 151 -49.23 -9.33 4.50
CA ASN A 151 -48.66 -10.68 4.49
C ASN A 151 -47.13 -10.61 4.52
N LEU A 152 -46.58 -10.55 5.74
CA LEU A 152 -45.14 -10.59 6.02
C LEU A 152 -44.46 -11.93 5.69
N SER A 153 -45.13 -12.83 4.97
CA SER A 153 -44.60 -14.15 4.58
C SER A 153 -43.88 -14.13 3.21
N PHE A 154 -44.04 -13.08 2.41
CA PHE A 154 -43.37 -13.00 1.10
C PHE A 154 -41.95 -12.40 1.17
N LEU A 155 -41.68 -11.58 2.19
CA LEU A 155 -40.37 -10.94 2.40
C LEU A 155 -39.33 -11.86 3.07
N GLU A 156 -39.72 -13.05 3.54
CA GLU A 156 -38.83 -13.98 4.24
C GLU A 156 -37.99 -14.87 3.29
N LYS A 157 -38.23 -14.82 1.98
CA LYS A 157 -37.43 -15.54 0.97
C LYS A 157 -36.31 -14.71 0.33
N PHE A 158 -36.08 -13.49 0.81
CA PHE A 158 -35.02 -12.63 0.28
C PHE A 158 -33.76 -12.70 1.16
N PRO A 159 -32.63 -13.23 0.66
CA PRO A 159 -31.38 -13.19 1.41
C PRO A 159 -30.85 -11.75 1.44
N LEU A 160 -31.17 -11.02 2.51
CA LEU A 160 -30.53 -9.77 2.92
C LEU A 160 -29.08 -10.07 3.36
N SER A 161 -28.20 -10.29 2.39
CA SER A 161 -26.76 -10.47 2.63
C SER A 161 -25.94 -9.98 1.43
N SER A 162 -26.15 -8.72 1.01
CA SER A 162 -25.19 -8.02 0.14
C SER A 162 -25.50 -6.53 -0.04
N MET A 163 -25.62 -5.76 1.04
CA MET A 163 -25.56 -4.30 0.97
C MET A 163 -24.71 -3.77 2.13
N ASP A 164 -23.40 -3.97 2.05
CA ASP A 164 -22.45 -3.10 2.74
C ASP A 164 -22.40 -1.78 1.95
N ILE A 165 -23.21 -0.83 2.37
CA ILE A 165 -23.11 0.56 1.94
C ILE A 165 -21.92 1.15 2.69
N GLY A 166 -20.80 1.28 1.99
CA GLY A 166 -19.62 1.98 2.49
C GLY A 166 -19.96 3.43 2.84
N ALA A 167 -20.06 3.72 4.14
CA ALA A 167 -20.18 5.08 4.66
C ALA A 167 -18.85 5.81 4.45
N HIS A 168 -18.77 6.59 3.37
CA HIS A 168 -17.70 7.57 3.17
C HIS A 168 -18.04 8.81 3.99
N VAL A 169 -17.49 8.92 5.20
CA VAL A 169 -17.54 10.18 5.97
C VAL A 169 -16.48 11.11 5.40
N ILE A 170 -16.93 12.08 4.59
CA ILE A 170 -16.23 13.32 4.31
C ILE A 170 -16.31 14.16 5.59
N ARG A 171 -15.17 14.51 6.17
CA ARG A 171 -15.06 15.53 7.22
C ARG A 171 -14.33 16.73 6.63
N GLU A 172 -15.10 17.74 6.25
CA GLU A 172 -14.65 19.13 6.20
C GLU A 172 -15.40 19.92 7.27
N CYS A 173 -14.75 20.99 7.75
CA CYS A 173 -14.93 21.78 8.97
C CYS A 173 -14.13 21.28 10.17
#